data_AF-U3DXE3-F1
#
_entry.id   AF-U3DXE3-F1
#
_cell.length_a   1.000
_cell.length_b   1.000
_cell.length_c   1.000
_cell.angle_alpha   90.00
_cell.angle_beta   90.00
_cell.angle_gamma   90.00
#
_symmetry.space_group_name_H-M   'P 1'
#
loop_
_entity.id
_entity.type
_entity.pdbx_description
1 polymer ?
#
loop_
_entity_poly.entity_id
_entity_poly.type
_entity_poly.pdbx_seq_one_letter_code
_entity_poly.pdbx_strand_id
1 'polypeptide(L)'
;MLQQSPLLGPSRAQGRCQREAVETRGPAAQEGDARGVHQLATLLMELDAEDEASRLLAADALYRLGCLEEAHKALLVALSRRPQAAPVLVRLALLQLRRGFFYDANQLVKKLVQSGDTACLQPTLDVFCLEDRQLLRGHCHTRALAILRARPVGADGRAHTKEAIAYLSLAIFASGSEASESLLARARCYGFLGQKKTAMFDFNAVLRAEPGNVQALCGRALVHLALDQLQEALDDFVSALKLGPETVVPELSSLKPEARALITQGLYSRCRALLSQLPDPGAPLEDKDSQGLLAVGEALIRIDAQQPHWHLLLADILTARGSYEEAGTHLQNTLHSAPASEAVQARLGLLRLKKGDVPGAARDLQGLAEVDAPDLSCLLHLLEASEQQSLAQAAAQEASTLLDTGQPGRALGYCSLSVLAGGGSASHLRLRATCLAELREFGRALRDLDCVLQEAAGDGDLPRRAEDFCCQGRLLLSLGDEAGATGAFAQALKLAPTLAQNSLCEQPGRDPTAHMFLLLGRCCLEEQRHAEAWTAAESGLLVDPNHRGLKRLKARIRREASSGCWLQ
;
A
#
# COMPACT_ATOMS: atom_id res chain seq x y z
N MET A 1 -5.70 23.44 64.06
CA MET A 1 -4.87 24.61 63.74
C MET A 1 -3.44 24.12 63.58
N LEU A 2 -2.82 24.52 62.48
CA LEU A 2 -1.47 24.20 61.99
C LEU A 2 -1.36 23.00 61.05
N GLN A 3 -0.93 23.36 59.85
CA GLN A 3 -0.98 22.67 58.58
C GLN A 3 0.21 21.72 58.40
N GLN A 4 -0.05 20.61 57.71
CA GLN A 4 0.95 19.75 57.10
C GLN A 4 1.39 20.33 55.76
N SER A 5 2.69 20.35 55.50
CA SER A 5 3.28 20.54 54.16
C SER A 5 4.32 19.43 53.92
N PRO A 6 4.29 18.75 52.75
CA PRO A 6 5.13 17.57 52.48
C PRO A 6 6.52 17.93 51.91
N LEU A 7 7.45 17.00 52.13
CA LEU A 7 8.83 16.97 51.69
C LEU A 7 8.95 17.07 50.15
N LEU A 8 9.64 18.11 49.66
CA LEU A 8 10.22 18.19 48.32
C LEU A 8 11.64 17.63 48.36
N GLY A 9 11.90 16.54 47.63
CA GLY A 9 13.25 15.98 47.44
C GLY A 9 14.11 16.84 46.50
N PRO A 10 15.45 16.79 46.62
CA PRO A 10 16.33 17.58 45.77
C PRO A 10 16.32 17.05 44.33
N SER A 11 16.02 17.96 43.42
CA SER A 11 15.99 17.81 41.97
C SER A 11 17.34 17.39 41.38
N ARG A 12 17.29 16.41 40.47
CA ARG A 12 18.34 16.07 39.49
C ARG A 12 18.67 17.28 38.61
N ALA A 13 19.63 18.10 39.02
CA ALA A 13 20.12 19.22 38.20
C ALA A 13 21.63 19.51 38.37
N GLN A 14 22.43 18.56 38.88
CA GLN A 14 23.88 18.75 39.06
C GLN A 14 24.77 18.00 38.04
N GLY A 15 24.19 17.24 37.11
CA GLY A 15 24.96 16.42 36.16
C GLY A 15 25.41 17.12 34.85
N ARG A 16 24.94 18.34 34.56
CA ARG A 16 25.28 19.05 33.31
C ARG A 16 26.37 20.12 33.44
N CYS A 17 26.49 20.80 34.59
CA CYS A 17 27.47 21.89 34.75
C CYS A 17 28.94 21.45 34.92
N GLN A 18 29.24 20.16 35.12
CA GLN A 18 30.63 19.70 35.28
C GLN A 18 31.30 19.26 33.96
N ARG A 19 30.54 19.03 32.88
CA ARG A 19 31.12 18.62 31.59
C ARG A 19 31.69 19.80 30.79
N GLU A 20 31.08 20.97 30.88
CA GLU A 20 31.56 22.19 30.20
C GLU A 20 32.81 22.82 30.84
N ALA A 21 33.15 22.42 32.08
CA ALA A 21 34.29 22.98 32.81
C ALA A 21 35.65 22.31 32.47
N VAL A 22 35.65 21.18 31.75
CA VAL A 22 36.89 20.46 31.38
C VAL A 22 37.44 20.93 30.02
N GLU A 23 36.57 21.39 29.12
CA GLU A 23 36.97 21.89 27.79
C GLU A 23 37.51 23.33 27.79
N THR A 24 37.45 24.03 28.93
CA THR A 24 37.85 25.44 29.07
C THR A 24 39.19 25.65 29.80
N ARG A 25 39.98 24.59 30.03
CA ARG A 25 41.33 24.71 30.60
C ARG A 25 42.38 24.74 29.49
N GLY A 26 43.28 25.73 29.54
CA GLY A 26 44.38 25.83 28.57
C GLY A 26 45.33 24.63 28.58
N PRO A 27 46.03 24.34 27.47
CA PRO A 27 46.87 23.14 27.31
C PRO A 27 47.95 22.99 28.39
N ALA A 28 48.52 24.10 28.86
CA ALA A 28 49.51 24.11 29.94
C ALA A 28 48.94 23.65 31.30
N ALA A 29 47.65 23.90 31.58
CA ALA A 29 47.00 23.45 32.81
C ALA A 29 46.68 21.94 32.75
N GLN A 30 46.28 21.43 31.57
CA GLN A 30 46.05 20.00 31.36
C GLN A 30 47.35 19.18 31.42
N GLU A 31 48.47 19.74 30.93
CA GLU A 31 49.80 19.14 31.07
C GLU A 31 50.27 19.11 32.54
N GLY A 32 50.04 20.18 33.30
CA GLY A 32 50.34 20.24 34.73
C GLY A 32 49.56 19.20 35.53
N ASP A 33 48.25 19.08 35.27
CA ASP A 33 47.39 18.07 35.89
C ASP A 33 47.85 16.65 35.52
N ALA A 34 48.23 16.39 34.25
CA ALA A 34 48.70 15.08 33.81
C ALA A 34 50.04 14.66 34.46
N ARG A 35 51.00 15.60 34.63
CA ARG A 35 52.26 15.33 35.34
C ARG A 35 52.03 14.99 36.81
N GLY A 36 51.13 15.70 37.48
CA GLY A 36 50.75 15.41 38.87
C GLY A 36 50.10 14.04 39.03
N VAL A 37 49.18 13.68 38.11
CA VAL A 37 48.55 12.35 38.08
C VAL A 37 49.59 11.25 37.84
N HIS A 38 50.54 11.47 36.94
CA HIS A 38 51.62 10.51 36.69
C HIS A 38 52.47 10.26 37.94
N GLN A 39 52.92 11.33 38.62
CA GLN A 39 53.72 11.24 39.85
C GLN A 39 52.99 10.52 40.99
N LEU A 40 51.70 10.81 41.17
CA LEU A 40 50.89 10.14 42.17
C LEU A 40 50.71 8.66 41.83
N ALA A 41 50.42 8.34 40.57
CA ALA A 41 50.26 6.97 40.10
C ALA A 41 51.55 6.16 40.26
N THR A 42 52.72 6.75 40.00
CA THR A 42 54.01 6.08 40.23
C THR A 42 54.27 5.79 41.70
N LEU A 43 53.95 6.73 42.61
CA LEU A 43 54.07 6.49 44.06
C LEU A 43 53.14 5.38 44.54
N LEU A 44 51.90 5.34 44.02
CA LEU A 44 50.96 4.26 44.34
C LEU A 44 51.46 2.90 43.84
N MET A 45 52.12 2.85 42.68
CA MET A 45 52.75 1.64 42.17
C MET A 45 53.98 1.19 42.98
N GLU A 46 54.71 2.11 43.63
CA GLU A 46 55.79 1.79 44.55
C GLU A 46 55.26 1.20 45.87
N LEU A 47 54.10 1.67 46.32
CA LEU A 47 53.42 1.17 47.53
C LEU A 47 52.73 -0.18 47.30
N ASP A 48 52.09 -0.35 46.15
CA ASP A 48 51.49 -1.61 45.72
C ASP A 48 51.86 -1.90 44.26
N ALA A 49 52.89 -2.73 44.10
CA ALA A 49 53.36 -3.13 42.78
C ALA A 49 52.32 -3.97 42.01
N GLU A 50 51.26 -4.47 42.64
CA GLU A 50 50.19 -5.24 41.99
C GLU A 50 48.96 -4.39 41.62
N ASP A 51 48.91 -3.11 42.01
CA ASP A 51 47.79 -2.24 41.69
C ASP A 51 47.71 -1.93 40.17
N GLU A 52 46.73 -2.54 39.52
CA GLU A 52 46.45 -2.38 38.09
C GLU A 52 45.87 -0.99 37.78
N ALA A 53 45.06 -0.43 38.67
CA ALA A 53 44.41 0.86 38.45
C ALA A 53 45.45 1.98 38.40
N SER A 54 46.39 2.00 39.34
CA SER A 54 47.49 2.96 39.34
C SER A 54 48.38 2.82 38.11
N ARG A 55 48.63 1.59 37.62
CA ARG A 55 49.40 1.37 36.40
C ARG A 55 48.69 1.88 35.14
N LEU A 56 47.38 1.66 35.03
CA LEU A 56 46.58 2.19 33.92
C LEU A 56 46.52 3.72 33.95
N LEU A 57 46.36 4.31 35.14
CA LEU A 57 46.41 5.77 35.32
C LEU A 57 47.77 6.36 34.96
N ALA A 58 48.86 5.70 35.32
CA ALA A 58 50.21 6.12 34.95
C ALA A 58 50.39 6.10 33.42
N ALA A 59 49.91 5.06 32.74
CA ALA A 59 49.95 4.95 31.27
C ALA A 59 49.07 6.01 30.58
N ASP A 60 47.87 6.26 31.10
CA ASP A 60 46.95 7.29 30.59
C ASP A 60 47.55 8.70 30.74
N ALA A 61 48.25 8.96 31.85
CA ALA A 61 48.98 10.20 32.06
C ALA A 61 50.18 10.34 31.09
N LEU A 62 50.97 9.29 30.88
CA LEU A 62 52.07 9.29 29.91
C LEU A 62 51.57 9.55 28.48
N TYR A 63 50.43 8.96 28.11
CA TYR A 63 49.78 9.24 26.83
C TYR A 63 49.42 10.72 26.68
N ARG A 64 48.81 11.34 27.70
CA ARG A 64 48.47 12.78 27.69
C ARG A 64 49.69 13.69 27.62
N LEU A 65 50.84 13.24 28.13
CA LEU A 65 52.12 13.94 28.04
C LEU A 65 52.84 13.74 26.70
N GLY A 66 52.28 12.95 25.78
CA GLY A 66 52.89 12.64 24.48
C GLY A 66 54.00 11.58 24.55
N CYS A 67 54.26 10.98 25.71
CA CYS A 67 55.28 9.95 25.91
C CYS A 67 54.74 8.56 25.48
N LEU A 68 54.48 8.39 24.19
CA LEU A 68 53.81 7.20 23.64
C LEU A 68 54.59 5.89 23.87
N GLU A 69 55.92 5.93 23.76
CA GLU A 69 56.77 4.74 23.97
C GLU A 69 56.77 4.26 25.42
N GLU A 70 56.82 5.20 26.36
CA GLU A 70 56.75 4.93 27.80
C GLU A 70 55.38 4.37 28.18
N ALA A 71 54.30 4.98 27.66
CA ALA A 71 52.94 4.48 27.85
C ALA A 71 52.76 3.06 27.28
N HIS A 72 53.33 2.80 26.10
CA HIS A 72 53.29 1.48 25.47
C HIS A 72 54.01 0.41 26.31
N LYS A 73 55.22 0.70 26.80
CA LYS A 73 55.97 -0.22 27.69
C LYS A 73 55.19 -0.52 28.98
N ALA A 74 54.65 0.52 29.62
CA ALA A 74 53.86 0.36 30.85
C ALA A 74 52.64 -0.56 30.65
N LEU A 75 51.97 -0.43 29.50
CA LEU A 75 50.82 -1.27 29.16
C LEU A 75 51.21 -2.69 28.73
N LEU A 76 52.38 -2.92 28.13
CA LEU A 76 52.88 -4.28 27.89
C LEU A 76 53.16 -5.04 29.19
N VAL A 77 53.65 -4.35 30.21
CA VAL A 77 53.83 -4.92 31.55
C VAL A 77 52.47 -5.23 32.19
N ALA A 78 51.44 -4.40 31.98
CA ALA A 78 50.08 -4.72 32.41
C ALA A 78 49.51 -5.95 31.67
N LEU A 79 49.76 -6.04 30.36
CA LEU A 79 49.27 -7.15 29.52
C LEU A 79 49.92 -8.50 29.89
N SER A 80 51.20 -8.52 30.26
CA SER A 80 51.87 -9.77 30.66
C SER A 80 51.28 -10.38 31.93
N ARG A 81 50.75 -9.55 32.83
CA ARG A 81 50.06 -10.00 34.06
C ARG A 81 48.64 -10.48 33.78
N ARG A 82 47.92 -9.81 32.87
CA ARG A 82 46.55 -10.17 32.47
C ARG A 82 46.38 -10.12 30.94
N PRO A 83 46.58 -11.24 30.23
CA PRO A 83 46.65 -11.26 28.77
C PRO A 83 45.31 -10.98 28.07
N GLN A 84 44.18 -11.02 28.80
CA GLN A 84 42.83 -10.81 28.28
C GLN A 84 42.15 -9.56 28.86
N ALA A 85 42.88 -8.69 29.57
CA ALA A 85 42.31 -7.48 30.16
C ALA A 85 41.88 -6.49 29.07
N ALA A 86 40.56 -6.34 28.89
CA ALA A 86 39.97 -5.43 27.91
C ALA A 86 40.46 -3.98 28.03
N PRO A 87 40.58 -3.37 29.24
CA PRO A 87 41.09 -2.01 29.38
C PRO A 87 42.52 -1.81 28.87
N VAL A 88 43.37 -2.85 29.00
CA VAL A 88 44.76 -2.84 28.54
C VAL A 88 44.83 -3.01 27.03
N LEU A 89 44.07 -3.96 26.48
CA LEU A 89 44.04 -4.27 25.05
C LEU A 89 43.58 -3.07 24.21
N VAL A 90 42.54 -2.34 24.66
CA VAL A 90 42.02 -1.15 23.96
C VAL A 90 43.04 -0.03 23.93
N ARG A 91 43.68 0.27 25.08
CA ARG A 91 44.72 1.29 25.20
C ARG A 91 45.91 0.99 24.30
N LEU A 92 46.37 -0.27 24.31
CA LEU A 92 47.45 -0.72 23.43
C LEU A 92 47.05 -0.63 21.95
N ALA A 93 45.82 -1.01 21.59
CA ALA A 93 45.35 -0.92 20.21
C ALA A 93 45.32 0.54 19.73
N LEU A 94 44.80 1.46 20.54
CA LEU A 94 44.79 2.90 20.22
C LEU A 94 46.20 3.48 20.07
N LEU A 95 47.11 3.16 21.00
CA LEU A 95 48.51 3.59 20.90
C LEU A 95 49.19 3.04 19.64
N GLN A 96 48.94 1.78 19.27
CA GLN A 96 49.52 1.20 18.06
C GLN A 96 48.94 1.81 16.79
N LEU A 97 47.65 2.14 16.76
CA LEU A 97 47.04 2.86 15.64
C LEU A 97 47.67 4.25 15.48
N ARG A 98 47.84 5.00 16.58
CA ARG A 98 48.49 6.32 16.56
C ARG A 98 49.95 6.25 16.08
N ARG A 99 50.66 5.16 16.40
CA ARG A 99 52.03 4.90 15.95
C ARG A 99 52.13 4.35 14.52
N GLY A 100 51.01 4.01 13.87
CA GLY A 100 50.96 3.46 12.52
C GLY A 100 51.13 1.94 12.40
N PHE A 101 51.14 1.20 13.52
CA PHE A 101 51.28 -0.27 13.55
C PHE A 101 49.92 -0.97 13.44
N PHE A 102 49.29 -0.89 12.27
CA PHE A 102 47.93 -1.41 12.03
C PHE A 102 47.78 -2.93 12.20
N TYR A 103 48.82 -3.70 11.89
CA TYR A 103 48.78 -5.16 12.05
C TYR A 103 48.70 -5.55 13.53
N ASP A 104 49.57 -4.96 14.36
CA ASP A 104 49.63 -5.23 15.80
C ASP A 104 48.35 -4.73 16.49
N ALA A 105 47.88 -3.54 16.10
CA ALA A 105 46.58 -3.02 16.56
C ALA A 105 45.46 -4.02 16.25
N ASN A 106 45.39 -4.57 15.04
CA ASN A 106 44.37 -5.55 14.68
C ASN A 106 44.46 -6.84 15.51
N GLN A 107 45.67 -7.33 15.83
CA GLN A 107 45.83 -8.51 16.69
C GLN A 107 45.31 -8.24 18.12
N LEU A 108 45.53 -7.03 18.64
CA LEU A 108 45.03 -6.61 19.95
C LEU A 108 43.50 -6.47 19.95
N VAL A 109 42.93 -5.85 18.92
CA VAL A 109 41.48 -5.75 18.75
C VAL A 109 40.85 -7.13 18.61
N LYS A 110 41.49 -8.07 17.91
CA LYS A 110 41.02 -9.45 17.79
C LYS A 110 40.96 -10.15 19.16
N LYS A 111 41.97 -9.97 20.01
CA LYS A 111 41.96 -10.49 21.39
C LYS A 111 40.85 -9.86 22.23
N LEU A 112 40.62 -8.55 22.07
CA LEU A 112 39.54 -7.84 22.74
C LEU A 112 38.15 -8.36 22.31
N VAL A 113 37.96 -8.59 21.00
CA VAL A 113 36.72 -9.18 20.48
C VAL A 113 36.48 -10.58 21.06
N GLN A 114 37.55 -11.37 21.24
CA GLN A 114 37.48 -12.71 21.83
C GLN A 114 37.18 -12.70 23.34
N SER A 115 37.59 -11.66 24.08
CA SER A 115 37.30 -11.56 25.52
C SER A 115 35.84 -11.19 25.81
N GLY A 116 35.18 -10.49 24.88
CA GLY A 116 33.75 -10.13 24.98
C GLY A 116 33.42 -9.09 26.06
N ASP A 117 34.41 -8.60 26.80
CA ASP A 117 34.23 -7.59 27.84
C ASP A 117 34.17 -6.18 27.23
N THR A 118 32.99 -5.56 27.34
CA THR A 118 32.70 -4.22 26.81
C THR A 118 32.41 -3.19 27.89
N ALA A 119 32.35 -3.60 29.17
CA ALA A 119 31.91 -2.74 30.27
C ALA A 119 32.85 -1.55 30.50
N CYS A 120 34.14 -1.76 30.26
CA CYS A 120 35.20 -0.78 30.52
C CYS A 120 35.57 0.07 29.29
N LEU A 121 34.88 -0.09 28.16
CA LEU A 121 35.24 0.58 26.90
C LEU A 121 34.98 2.07 26.96
N GLN A 122 33.80 2.50 27.40
CA GLN A 122 33.44 3.92 27.41
C GLN A 122 34.39 4.76 28.30
N PRO A 123 34.63 4.39 29.58
CA PRO A 123 35.55 5.15 30.43
C PRO A 123 37.00 5.16 29.89
N THR A 124 37.41 4.08 29.22
CA THR A 124 38.74 3.99 28.60
C THR A 124 38.84 4.92 27.39
N LEU A 125 37.83 4.96 26.53
CA LEU A 125 37.82 5.79 25.34
C LEU A 125 37.80 7.29 25.68
N ASP A 126 37.14 7.68 26.78
CA ASP A 126 37.08 9.07 27.24
C ASP A 126 38.47 9.65 27.61
N VAL A 127 39.49 8.81 27.81
CA VAL A 127 40.87 9.25 28.07
C VAL A 127 41.55 9.76 26.80
N PHE A 128 41.21 9.22 25.64
CA PHE A 128 41.88 9.45 24.37
C PHE A 128 41.28 10.63 23.61
N CYS A 129 42.13 11.33 22.84
CA CYS A 129 41.67 12.43 21.99
C CYS A 129 40.70 11.93 20.90
N LEU A 130 39.93 12.85 20.32
CA LEU A 130 38.95 12.52 19.28
C LEU A 130 39.61 11.88 18.05
N GLU A 131 40.80 12.34 17.64
CA GLU A 131 41.55 11.83 16.48
C GLU A 131 41.91 10.33 16.65
N ASP A 132 42.44 9.95 17.82
CA ASP A 132 42.81 8.56 18.08
C ASP A 132 41.57 7.64 18.15
N ARG A 133 40.46 8.15 18.69
CA ARG A 133 39.17 7.44 18.66
C ARG A 133 38.65 7.25 17.23
N GLN A 134 38.82 8.26 16.37
CA GLN A 134 38.47 8.16 14.94
C GLN A 134 39.34 7.12 14.22
N LEU A 135 40.63 6.99 14.57
CA LEU A 135 41.49 5.93 14.02
C LEU A 135 40.96 4.54 14.39
N LEU A 136 40.57 4.33 15.66
CA LEU A 136 39.98 3.06 16.10
C LEU A 136 38.64 2.79 15.41
N ARG A 137 37.76 3.80 15.33
CA ARG A 137 36.51 3.72 14.57
C ARG A 137 36.76 3.27 13.13
N GLY A 138 37.62 3.98 12.41
CA GLY A 138 37.91 3.71 11.00
C GLY A 138 38.53 2.32 10.81
N HIS A 139 39.46 1.93 11.67
CA HIS A 139 40.08 0.61 11.64
C HIS A 139 39.05 -0.51 11.88
N CYS A 140 38.24 -0.40 12.94
CA CYS A 140 37.23 -1.40 13.26
C CYS A 140 36.14 -1.49 12.20
N HIS A 141 35.67 -0.36 11.66
CA HIS A 141 34.68 -0.32 10.59
C HIS A 141 35.19 -0.97 9.30
N THR A 142 36.37 -0.55 8.83
CA THR A 142 36.97 -1.11 7.61
C THR A 142 37.25 -2.61 7.75
N ARG A 143 37.71 -3.04 8.93
CA ARG A 143 37.94 -4.46 9.21
C ARG A 143 36.64 -5.26 9.20
N ALA A 144 35.56 -4.74 9.81
CA ALA A 144 34.26 -5.39 9.77
C ALA A 144 33.75 -5.55 8.33
N LEU A 145 33.84 -4.51 7.51
CA LEU A 145 33.44 -4.59 6.10
C LEU A 145 34.30 -5.58 5.32
N ALA A 146 35.60 -5.67 5.60
CA ALA A 146 36.48 -6.67 4.97
C ALA A 146 36.06 -8.10 5.32
N ILE A 147 35.68 -8.36 6.59
CA ILE A 147 35.15 -9.66 7.03
C ILE A 147 33.85 -10.00 6.28
N LEU A 148 32.94 -9.03 6.15
CA LEU A 148 31.65 -9.24 5.46
C LEU A 148 31.82 -9.46 3.95
N ARG A 149 32.75 -8.75 3.30
CA ARG A 149 33.05 -8.89 1.86
C ARG A 149 33.70 -10.23 1.53
N ALA A 150 34.42 -10.85 2.45
CA ALA A 150 35.05 -12.14 2.25
C ALA A 150 34.04 -13.30 2.02
N ARG A 151 32.73 -13.08 2.24
CA ARG A 151 31.62 -14.02 2.01
C ARG A 151 31.94 -15.49 2.31
N PRO A 152 32.23 -15.84 3.58
CA PRO A 152 32.48 -17.22 3.96
C PRO A 152 31.22 -18.07 3.80
N VAL A 153 31.30 -19.13 2.99
CA VAL A 153 30.20 -20.05 2.70
C VAL A 153 30.05 -21.07 3.83
N GLY A 154 28.83 -21.30 4.32
CA GLY A 154 28.53 -22.36 5.29
C GLY A 154 28.39 -21.89 6.74
N ALA A 155 28.62 -22.80 7.71
CA ALA A 155 28.49 -22.54 9.15
C ALA A 155 29.40 -21.40 9.64
N ASP A 156 30.54 -21.22 8.98
CA ASP A 156 31.51 -20.15 9.25
C ASP A 156 30.93 -18.76 8.96
N GLY A 157 29.95 -18.65 8.04
CA GLY A 157 29.26 -17.41 7.72
C GLY A 157 28.68 -16.71 8.96
N ARG A 158 28.02 -17.47 9.84
CA ARG A 158 27.43 -16.92 11.08
C ARG A 158 28.51 -16.51 12.09
N ALA A 159 29.61 -17.24 12.17
CA ALA A 159 30.73 -16.91 13.07
C ALA A 159 31.40 -15.60 12.63
N HIS A 160 31.66 -15.45 11.33
CA HIS A 160 32.23 -14.23 10.77
C HIS A 160 31.28 -13.02 10.85
N THR A 161 29.96 -13.23 10.72
CA THR A 161 28.98 -12.15 11.00
C THR A 161 29.03 -11.70 12.46
N LYS A 162 29.16 -12.63 13.42
CA LYS A 162 29.33 -12.29 14.84
C LYS A 162 30.63 -11.54 15.12
N GLU A 163 31.72 -11.97 14.48
CA GLU A 163 33.01 -11.26 14.55
C GLU A 163 32.87 -9.83 14.01
N ALA A 164 32.26 -9.66 12.83
CA ALA A 164 32.01 -8.34 12.25
C ALA A 164 31.14 -7.46 13.16
N ILE A 165 30.10 -8.01 13.81
CA ILE A 165 29.27 -7.28 14.78
C ILE A 165 30.10 -6.75 15.95
N ALA A 166 31.06 -7.54 16.45
CA ALA A 166 31.93 -7.10 17.55
C ALA A 166 32.83 -5.93 17.12
N TYR A 167 33.45 -6.02 15.94
CA TYR A 167 34.21 -4.90 15.36
C TYR A 167 33.33 -3.66 15.13
N LEU A 168 32.12 -3.82 14.61
CA LEU A 168 31.19 -2.69 14.42
C LEU A 168 30.75 -2.08 15.74
N SER A 169 30.56 -2.90 16.79
CA SER A 169 30.22 -2.40 18.12
C SER A 169 31.34 -1.56 18.71
N LEU A 170 32.60 -2.00 18.57
CA LEU A 170 33.78 -1.20 18.94
C LEU A 170 33.86 0.11 18.15
N ALA A 171 33.58 0.06 16.84
CA ALA A 171 33.54 1.26 16.01
C ALA A 171 32.46 2.24 16.51
N ILE A 172 31.27 1.76 16.84
CA ILE A 172 30.17 2.57 17.38
C ILE A 172 30.56 3.21 18.73
N PHE A 173 31.16 2.45 19.64
CA PHE A 173 31.66 2.99 20.93
C PHE A 173 32.71 4.10 20.72
N ALA A 174 33.59 3.95 19.73
CA ALA A 174 34.61 4.95 19.41
C ALA A 174 34.07 6.20 18.69
N SER A 175 32.87 6.14 18.09
CA SER A 175 32.35 7.16 17.17
C SER A 175 31.62 8.35 17.81
N GLY A 176 31.21 8.26 19.07
CA GLY A 176 30.33 9.28 19.65
C GLY A 176 29.00 9.41 18.88
N SER A 177 28.61 10.63 18.48
CA SER A 177 27.34 10.93 17.79
C SER A 177 27.26 10.50 16.32
N GLU A 178 28.39 10.15 15.68
CA GLU A 178 28.45 9.88 14.24
C GLU A 178 28.70 8.40 13.94
N ALA A 179 27.72 7.53 14.20
CA ALA A 179 27.89 6.09 14.02
C ALA A 179 27.02 5.47 12.92
N SER A 180 26.37 6.29 12.07
CA SER A 180 25.32 5.86 11.13
C SER A 180 25.73 4.69 10.24
N GLU A 181 26.88 4.76 9.57
CA GLU A 181 27.37 3.67 8.69
C GLU A 181 27.66 2.37 9.45
N SER A 182 28.22 2.47 10.67
CA SER A 182 28.53 1.30 11.49
C SER A 182 27.26 0.68 12.08
N LEU A 183 26.28 1.50 12.46
CA LEU A 183 24.95 1.07 12.89
C LEU A 183 24.21 0.37 11.75
N LEU A 184 24.21 0.92 10.53
CA LEU A 184 23.62 0.31 9.34
C LEU A 184 24.23 -1.07 9.06
N ALA A 185 25.56 -1.17 9.03
CA ALA A 185 26.25 -2.43 8.79
C ALA A 185 25.93 -3.45 9.89
N ARG A 186 25.85 -3.02 11.15
CA ARG A 186 25.57 -3.91 12.28
C ARG A 186 24.11 -4.38 12.27
N ALA A 187 23.17 -3.50 11.95
CA ALA A 187 21.76 -3.83 11.78
C ALA A 187 21.54 -4.89 10.70
N ARG A 188 22.19 -4.75 9.54
CA ARG A 188 22.17 -5.75 8.46
C ARG A 188 22.72 -7.10 8.94
N CYS A 189 23.80 -7.10 9.71
CA CYS A 189 24.37 -8.31 10.31
C CYS A 189 23.38 -8.99 11.29
N TYR A 190 22.72 -8.21 12.15
CA TYR A 190 21.69 -8.74 13.04
C TYR A 190 20.49 -9.31 12.28
N GLY A 191 20.06 -8.64 11.21
CA GLY A 191 19.04 -9.15 10.30
C GLY A 191 19.41 -10.50 9.69
N PHE A 192 20.65 -10.65 9.19
CA PHE A 192 21.16 -11.92 8.68
C PHE A 192 21.19 -13.04 9.73
N LEU A 193 21.50 -12.71 10.98
CA LEU A 193 21.48 -13.65 12.10
C LEU A 193 20.06 -13.94 12.64
N GLY A 194 19.02 -13.32 12.08
CA GLY A 194 17.64 -13.45 12.55
C GLY A 194 17.33 -12.69 13.85
N GLN A 195 18.25 -11.85 14.33
CA GLN A 195 18.06 -11.02 15.52
C GLN A 195 17.28 -9.75 15.16
N LYS A 196 16.01 -9.91 14.79
CA LYS A 196 15.16 -8.85 14.23
C LYS A 196 15.03 -7.64 15.16
N LYS A 197 14.87 -7.85 16.48
CA LYS A 197 14.70 -6.76 17.46
C LYS A 197 15.94 -5.89 17.60
N THR A 198 17.15 -6.47 17.59
CA THR A 198 18.39 -5.70 17.68
C THR A 198 18.69 -4.97 16.37
N ALA A 199 18.39 -5.59 15.23
CA ALA A 199 18.44 -4.92 13.93
C ALA A 199 17.51 -3.69 13.89
N MET A 200 16.26 -3.84 14.34
CA MET A 200 15.30 -2.72 14.44
C MET A 200 15.82 -1.58 15.32
N PHE A 201 16.45 -1.90 16.45
CA PHE A 201 17.01 -0.88 17.33
C PHE A 201 18.08 -0.03 16.62
N ASP A 202 19.02 -0.68 15.93
CA ASP A 202 20.08 0.01 15.21
C ASP A 202 19.53 0.82 14.01
N PHE A 203 18.60 0.27 13.22
CA PHE A 203 17.96 1.02 12.12
C PHE A 203 17.20 2.25 12.64
N ASN A 204 16.44 2.10 13.73
CA ASN A 204 15.73 3.21 14.34
C ASN A 204 16.69 4.26 14.93
N ALA A 205 17.85 3.86 15.44
CA ALA A 205 18.87 4.80 15.91
C ALA A 205 19.39 5.66 14.75
N VAL A 206 19.65 5.06 13.59
CA VAL A 206 20.05 5.79 12.37
C VAL A 206 18.94 6.73 11.93
N LEU A 207 17.69 6.25 11.85
CA LEU A 207 16.56 7.08 11.39
C LEU A 207 16.18 8.21 12.35
N ARG A 208 16.54 8.13 13.64
CA ARG A 208 16.39 9.26 14.58
C ARG A 208 17.40 10.37 14.30
N ALA A 209 18.61 10.01 13.88
CA ALA A 209 19.65 10.99 13.53
C ALA A 209 19.47 11.51 12.11
N GLU A 210 19.12 10.61 11.18
CA GLU A 210 18.99 10.86 9.75
C GLU A 210 17.65 10.27 9.26
N PRO A 211 16.53 10.99 9.41
CA PRO A 211 15.21 10.50 9.01
C PRO A 211 15.10 10.10 7.53
N GLY A 212 15.93 10.72 6.67
CA GLY A 212 15.99 10.46 5.23
C GLY A 212 17.00 9.40 4.81
N ASN A 213 17.57 8.61 5.73
CA ASN A 213 18.56 7.61 5.38
C ASN A 213 17.91 6.42 4.63
N VAL A 214 18.07 6.39 3.31
CA VAL A 214 17.47 5.39 2.40
C VAL A 214 17.86 3.97 2.78
N GLN A 215 19.14 3.73 3.14
CA GLN A 215 19.62 2.40 3.51
C GLN A 215 19.02 1.90 4.83
N ALA A 216 18.76 2.80 5.78
CA ALA A 216 18.11 2.48 7.04
C ALA A 216 16.63 2.15 6.82
N LEU A 217 15.93 2.92 5.98
CA LEU A 217 14.54 2.66 5.61
C LEU A 217 14.39 1.30 4.93
N CYS A 218 15.19 1.00 3.90
CA CYS A 218 15.19 -0.32 3.25
C CYS A 218 15.49 -1.45 4.23
N GLY A 219 16.53 -1.27 5.06
CA GLY A 219 16.91 -2.27 6.04
C GLY A 219 15.81 -2.55 7.06
N ARG A 220 15.14 -1.50 7.56
CA ARG A 220 14.00 -1.60 8.47
C ARG A 220 12.80 -2.26 7.80
N ALA A 221 12.49 -1.90 6.56
CA ALA A 221 11.43 -2.50 5.77
C ALA A 221 11.62 -4.03 5.61
N LEU A 222 12.84 -4.48 5.32
CA LEU A 222 13.17 -5.90 5.23
C LEU A 222 13.00 -6.64 6.55
N VAL A 223 13.30 -5.98 7.69
CA VAL A 223 13.07 -6.56 9.01
C VAL A 223 11.57 -6.60 9.33
N HIS A 224 10.79 -5.59 8.96
CA HIS A 224 9.33 -5.59 9.05
C HIS A 224 8.71 -6.73 8.24
N LEU A 225 9.16 -6.96 6.99
CA LEU A 225 8.73 -8.12 6.20
C LEU A 225 9.04 -9.44 6.91
N ALA A 226 10.23 -9.56 7.49
CA ALA A 226 10.58 -10.76 8.24
C ALA A 226 9.73 -10.93 9.51
N LEU A 227 9.10 -9.89 10.02
CA LEU A 227 8.16 -9.90 11.15
C LEU A 227 6.69 -10.03 10.71
N ASP A 228 6.42 -10.31 9.44
CA ASP A 228 5.08 -10.35 8.83
C ASP A 228 4.32 -9.01 8.94
N GLN A 229 5.06 -7.90 9.07
CA GLN A 229 4.55 -6.54 9.13
C GLN A 229 4.63 -5.89 7.74
N LEU A 230 3.79 -6.39 6.83
CA LEU A 230 3.84 -5.98 5.41
C LEU A 230 3.51 -4.50 5.22
N GLN A 231 2.55 -3.94 5.97
CA GLN A 231 2.13 -2.54 5.77
C GLN A 231 3.24 -1.57 6.18
N GLU A 232 3.86 -1.80 7.33
CA GLU A 232 4.99 -1.01 7.84
C GLU A 232 6.20 -1.14 6.90
N ALA A 233 6.44 -2.32 6.33
CA ALA A 233 7.46 -2.50 5.31
C ALA A 233 7.19 -1.67 4.06
N LEU A 234 5.95 -1.66 3.57
CA LEU A 234 5.57 -0.87 2.40
C LEU A 234 5.69 0.64 2.68
N ASP A 235 5.33 1.12 3.87
CA ASP A 235 5.53 2.52 4.28
C ASP A 235 6.99 2.95 4.18
N ASP A 236 7.89 2.12 4.72
CA ASP A 236 9.32 2.37 4.67
C ASP A 236 9.87 2.32 3.24
N PHE A 237 9.44 1.35 2.42
CA PHE A 237 9.86 1.27 1.02
C PHE A 237 9.36 2.46 0.20
N VAL A 238 8.11 2.90 0.38
CA VAL A 238 7.59 4.10 -0.29
C VAL A 238 8.42 5.33 0.08
N SER A 239 8.74 5.47 1.37
CA SER A 239 9.57 6.58 1.86
C SER A 239 11.00 6.51 1.29
N ALA A 240 11.59 5.32 1.21
CA ALA A 240 12.92 5.11 0.64
C ALA A 240 12.95 5.41 -0.87
N LEU A 241 11.92 4.98 -1.61
CA LEU A 241 11.78 5.21 -3.04
C LEU A 241 11.62 6.69 -3.38
N LYS A 242 10.87 7.45 -2.57
CA LYS A 242 10.77 8.92 -2.68
C LYS A 242 12.14 9.60 -2.60
N LEU A 243 13.04 9.09 -1.76
CA LEU A 243 14.30 9.75 -1.42
C LEU A 243 15.48 9.32 -2.30
N GLY A 244 15.54 8.06 -2.73
CA GLY A 244 16.71 7.54 -3.44
C GLY A 244 16.45 6.24 -4.20
N PRO A 245 15.68 6.27 -5.30
CA PRO A 245 15.30 5.07 -6.05
C PRO A 245 16.51 4.29 -6.58
N GLU A 246 17.63 4.96 -6.90
CA GLU A 246 18.87 4.34 -7.37
C GLU A 246 19.49 3.37 -6.36
N THR A 247 19.23 3.57 -5.07
CA THR A 247 19.69 2.64 -4.02
C THR A 247 18.68 1.53 -3.78
N VAL A 248 17.37 1.85 -3.81
CA VAL A 248 16.31 0.89 -3.47
C VAL A 248 16.07 -0.13 -4.58
N VAL A 249 16.06 0.29 -5.85
CA VAL A 249 15.74 -0.59 -6.98
C VAL A 249 16.71 -1.78 -7.07
N PRO A 250 18.04 -1.59 -7.01
CA PRO A 250 18.96 -2.73 -6.98
C PRO A 250 18.78 -3.62 -5.75
N GLU A 251 18.51 -3.02 -4.58
CA GLU A 251 18.25 -3.79 -3.35
C GLU A 251 17.02 -4.69 -3.50
N LEU A 252 15.89 -4.15 -3.98
CA LEU A 252 14.66 -4.92 -4.24
C LEU A 252 14.86 -5.99 -5.31
N SER A 253 15.59 -5.67 -6.39
CA SER A 253 15.90 -6.62 -7.46
C SER A 253 16.79 -7.77 -7.00
N SER A 254 17.63 -7.56 -5.98
CA SER A 254 18.51 -8.58 -5.39
C SER A 254 17.82 -9.54 -4.42
N LEU A 255 16.58 -9.25 -4.01
CA LEU A 255 15.81 -10.08 -3.10
C LEU A 255 15.41 -11.42 -3.74
N LYS A 256 15.02 -12.37 -2.88
CA LYS A 256 14.38 -13.61 -3.33
C LYS A 256 13.12 -13.29 -4.14
N PRO A 257 12.80 -14.09 -5.18
CA PRO A 257 11.66 -13.81 -6.06
C PRO A 257 10.34 -13.71 -5.30
N GLU A 258 10.13 -14.54 -4.27
CA GLU A 258 8.94 -14.50 -3.41
C GLU A 258 8.80 -13.16 -2.66
N ALA A 259 9.87 -12.73 -1.98
CA ALA A 259 9.87 -11.46 -1.25
C ALA A 259 9.72 -10.27 -2.21
N ARG A 260 10.40 -10.31 -3.35
CA ARG A 260 10.28 -9.29 -4.40
C ARG A 260 8.84 -9.18 -4.90
N ALA A 261 8.20 -10.30 -5.23
CA ALA A 261 6.82 -10.33 -5.69
C ALA A 261 5.84 -9.80 -4.65
N LEU A 262 6.00 -10.18 -3.37
CA LEU A 262 5.16 -9.67 -2.27
C LEU A 262 5.28 -8.15 -2.13
N ILE A 263 6.49 -7.60 -2.20
CA ILE A 263 6.71 -6.16 -2.11
C ILE A 263 6.13 -5.45 -3.33
N THR A 264 6.44 -5.90 -4.55
CA THR A 264 5.99 -5.21 -5.77
C THR A 264 4.46 -5.27 -5.91
N GLN A 265 3.83 -6.39 -5.55
CA GLN A 265 2.36 -6.52 -5.52
C GLN A 265 1.74 -5.68 -4.40
N GLY A 266 2.37 -5.61 -3.22
CA GLY A 266 1.94 -4.76 -2.11
C GLY A 266 2.00 -3.27 -2.47
N LEU A 267 3.10 -2.82 -3.10
CA LEU A 267 3.25 -1.45 -3.60
C LEU A 267 2.19 -1.14 -4.67
N TYR A 268 1.98 -2.05 -5.61
CA TYR A 268 0.96 -1.90 -6.66
C TYR A 268 -0.45 -1.76 -6.12
N SER A 269 -0.87 -2.69 -5.25
CA SER A 269 -2.21 -2.67 -4.65
C SER A 269 -2.44 -1.42 -3.82
N ARG A 270 -1.41 -0.95 -3.09
CA ARG A 270 -1.46 0.32 -2.38
C ARG A 270 -1.63 1.51 -3.32
N CYS A 271 -0.83 1.59 -4.39
CA CYS A 271 -0.98 2.67 -5.38
C CYS A 271 -2.36 2.66 -6.03
N ARG A 272 -2.90 1.48 -6.38
CA ARG A 272 -4.27 1.35 -6.90
C ARG A 272 -5.33 1.80 -5.89
N ALA A 273 -5.20 1.40 -4.63
CA ALA A 273 -6.13 1.79 -3.58
C ALA A 273 -6.13 3.32 -3.35
N LEU A 274 -4.95 3.94 -3.37
CA LEU A 274 -4.82 5.39 -3.25
C LEU A 274 -5.45 6.14 -4.43
N LEU A 275 -5.26 5.64 -5.67
CA LEU A 275 -5.91 6.20 -6.85
C LEU A 275 -7.44 6.03 -6.82
N SER A 276 -7.96 4.93 -6.27
CA SER A 276 -9.41 4.71 -6.16
C SER A 276 -10.08 5.51 -5.04
N GLN A 277 -9.33 5.93 -4.01
CA GLN A 277 -9.85 6.62 -2.83
C GLN A 277 -9.67 8.15 -2.92
N LEU A 278 -9.41 8.69 -4.11
CA LEU A 278 -9.22 10.14 -4.27
C LEU A 278 -10.48 10.90 -3.84
N PRO A 279 -10.35 11.89 -2.92
CA PRO A 279 -11.50 12.54 -2.30
C PRO A 279 -12.34 13.34 -3.30
N ASP A 280 -11.71 13.90 -4.34
CA ASP A 280 -12.36 14.65 -5.41
C ASP A 280 -12.10 13.97 -6.78
N PRO A 281 -13.14 13.46 -7.47
CA PRO A 281 -12.99 12.85 -8.78
C PRO A 281 -12.52 13.90 -9.80
N GLY A 282 -11.33 13.67 -10.37
CA GLY A 282 -10.71 14.55 -11.35
C GLY A 282 -9.79 15.66 -10.79
N ALA A 283 -9.68 15.83 -9.46
CA ALA A 283 -8.72 16.77 -8.91
C ALA A 283 -7.28 16.25 -9.06
N PRO A 284 -6.31 17.11 -9.44
CA PRO A 284 -4.92 16.70 -9.53
C PRO A 284 -4.40 16.31 -8.15
N LEU A 285 -3.67 15.19 -8.09
CA LEU A 285 -3.01 14.72 -6.87
C LEU A 285 -2.13 15.82 -6.24
N GLU A 286 -2.17 15.94 -4.91
CA GLU A 286 -1.23 16.82 -4.19
C GLU A 286 0.23 16.46 -4.52
N ASP A 287 1.10 17.47 -4.65
CA ASP A 287 2.50 17.30 -5.08
C ASP A 287 3.29 16.30 -4.21
N LYS A 288 2.98 16.22 -2.91
CA LYS A 288 3.70 15.33 -1.97
C LYS A 288 3.30 13.86 -2.09
N ASP A 289 2.07 13.58 -2.45
CA ASP A 289 1.54 12.23 -2.61
C ASP A 289 1.82 11.70 -4.01
N SER A 290 1.70 12.57 -5.03
CA SER A 290 2.05 12.25 -6.41
C SER A 290 3.53 11.88 -6.56
N GLN A 291 4.45 12.59 -5.90
CA GLN A 291 5.88 12.26 -5.97
C GLN A 291 6.19 10.86 -5.45
N GLY A 292 5.45 10.38 -4.44
CA GLY A 292 5.58 9.01 -3.94
C GLY A 292 5.10 7.95 -4.90
N LEU A 293 3.89 8.17 -5.42
CA LEU A 293 3.30 7.27 -6.38
C LEU A 293 4.17 7.16 -7.63
N LEU A 294 4.69 8.28 -8.13
CA LEU A 294 5.60 8.30 -9.28
C LEU A 294 6.91 7.55 -8.99
N ALA A 295 7.56 7.82 -7.86
CA ALA A 295 8.78 7.11 -7.49
C ALA A 295 8.57 5.59 -7.41
N VAL A 296 7.41 5.15 -6.90
CA VAL A 296 7.03 3.73 -6.87
C VAL A 296 6.78 3.19 -8.28
N GLY A 297 5.99 3.88 -9.10
CA GLY A 297 5.67 3.48 -10.47
C GLY A 297 6.92 3.33 -11.34
N GLU A 298 7.82 4.32 -11.31
CA GLU A 298 9.10 4.26 -12.02
C GLU A 298 9.99 3.14 -11.52
N ALA A 299 10.05 2.92 -10.20
CA ALA A 299 10.85 1.85 -9.62
C ALA A 299 10.34 0.46 -10.02
N LEU A 300 9.02 0.25 -10.06
CA LEU A 300 8.43 -1.02 -10.50
C LEU A 300 8.82 -1.36 -11.95
N ILE A 301 8.81 -0.37 -12.85
CA ILE A 301 9.26 -0.54 -14.24
C ILE A 301 10.76 -0.87 -14.30
N ARG A 302 11.59 -0.21 -13.49
CA ARG A 302 13.04 -0.49 -13.45
C ARG A 302 13.37 -1.87 -12.88
N ILE A 303 12.53 -2.41 -12.00
CA ILE A 303 12.69 -3.77 -11.45
C ILE A 303 12.37 -4.82 -12.50
N ASP A 304 11.25 -4.67 -13.23
CA ASP A 304 10.84 -5.59 -14.28
C ASP A 304 10.08 -4.88 -15.41
N ALA A 305 10.81 -4.49 -16.46
CA ALA A 305 10.24 -3.73 -17.57
C ALA A 305 9.28 -4.53 -18.47
N GLN A 306 9.25 -5.86 -18.35
CA GLN A 306 8.46 -6.75 -19.21
C GLN A 306 6.98 -6.81 -18.84
N GLN A 307 6.63 -6.38 -17.62
CA GLN A 307 5.26 -6.44 -17.14
C GLN A 307 4.45 -5.22 -17.59
N PRO A 308 3.36 -5.40 -18.37
CA PRO A 308 2.58 -4.28 -18.90
C PRO A 308 1.87 -3.51 -17.78
N HIS A 309 1.44 -4.18 -16.72
CA HIS A 309 0.66 -3.56 -15.63
C HIS A 309 1.44 -2.50 -14.83
N TRP A 310 2.78 -2.52 -14.81
CA TRP A 310 3.58 -1.45 -14.20
C TRP A 310 3.52 -0.16 -15.01
N HIS A 311 3.60 -0.27 -16.34
CA HIS A 311 3.47 0.88 -17.24
C HIS A 311 2.04 1.43 -17.21
N LEU A 312 1.03 0.57 -17.09
CA LEU A 312 -0.36 1.00 -16.91
C LEU A 312 -0.55 1.78 -15.60
N LEU A 313 0.02 1.28 -14.49
CA LEU A 313 -0.03 2.00 -13.20
C LEU A 313 0.64 3.37 -13.30
N LEU A 314 1.83 3.45 -13.91
CA LEU A 314 2.53 4.73 -14.07
C LEU A 314 1.73 5.70 -14.94
N ALA A 315 1.11 5.23 -16.03
CA ALA A 315 0.23 6.04 -16.86
C ALA A 315 -0.97 6.59 -16.08
N ASP A 316 -1.58 5.78 -15.21
CA ASP A 316 -2.69 6.19 -14.36
C ASP A 316 -2.26 7.27 -13.36
N ILE A 317 -1.07 7.13 -12.75
CA ILE A 317 -0.51 8.13 -11.82
C ILE A 317 -0.18 9.44 -12.55
N LEU A 318 0.43 9.38 -13.74
CA LEU A 318 0.75 10.55 -14.55
C LEU A 318 -0.51 11.28 -15.01
N THR A 319 -1.55 10.52 -15.37
CA THR A 319 -2.86 11.06 -15.73
C THR A 319 -3.50 11.78 -14.54
N ALA A 320 -3.48 11.17 -13.35
CA ALA A 320 -3.99 11.77 -12.12
C ALA A 320 -3.21 13.03 -11.68
N ARG A 321 -1.96 13.19 -12.13
CA ARG A 321 -1.15 14.40 -11.92
C ARG A 321 -1.37 15.48 -13.00
N GLY A 322 -1.96 15.12 -14.14
CA GLY A 322 -2.14 16.00 -15.30
C GLY A 322 -1.01 15.96 -16.34
N SER A 323 -0.03 15.06 -16.20
CA SER A 323 1.09 14.88 -17.15
C SER A 323 0.71 13.96 -18.32
N TYR A 324 -0.21 14.39 -19.18
CA TYR A 324 -0.82 13.54 -20.22
C TYR A 324 0.14 13.10 -21.34
N GLU A 325 1.11 13.94 -21.71
CA GLU A 325 2.07 13.60 -22.78
C GLU A 325 3.03 12.49 -22.33
N GLU A 326 3.56 12.58 -21.11
CA GLU A 326 4.42 11.55 -20.51
C GLU A 326 3.65 10.23 -20.36
N ALA A 327 2.41 10.26 -19.88
CA ALA A 327 1.54 9.08 -19.81
C ALA A 327 1.38 8.42 -21.18
N GLY A 328 1.16 9.21 -22.23
CA GLY A 328 1.05 8.73 -23.61
C GLY A 328 2.32 8.00 -24.09
N THR A 329 3.51 8.52 -23.78
CA THR A 329 4.77 7.87 -24.16
C THR A 329 4.96 6.51 -23.49
N HIS A 330 4.63 6.39 -22.21
CA HIS A 330 4.71 5.13 -21.47
C HIS A 330 3.73 4.09 -22.03
N LEU A 331 2.50 4.49 -22.36
CA LEU A 331 1.52 3.60 -22.99
C LEU A 331 1.94 3.18 -24.40
N GLN A 332 2.53 4.07 -25.20
CA GLN A 332 3.08 3.70 -26.51
C GLN A 332 4.19 2.65 -26.37
N ASN A 333 5.07 2.75 -25.37
CA ASN A 333 6.10 1.75 -25.12
C ASN A 333 5.50 0.36 -24.82
N THR A 334 4.34 0.29 -24.17
CA THR A 334 3.65 -1.01 -23.95
C THR A 334 3.12 -1.63 -25.23
N LEU A 335 2.60 -0.84 -26.17
CA LEU A 335 2.09 -1.34 -27.46
C LEU A 335 3.19 -1.95 -28.34
N HIS A 336 4.43 -1.47 -28.20
CA HIS A 336 5.57 -2.03 -28.93
C HIS A 336 6.02 -3.38 -28.35
N SER A 337 5.72 -3.67 -27.08
CA SER A 337 6.18 -4.87 -26.37
C SER A 337 5.11 -5.97 -26.27
N ALA A 338 3.82 -5.62 -26.29
CA ALA A 338 2.70 -6.55 -26.25
C ALA A 338 1.55 -6.10 -27.17
N PRO A 339 0.77 -7.04 -27.75
CA PRO A 339 -0.42 -6.68 -28.52
C PRO A 339 -1.39 -5.85 -27.67
N ALA A 340 -2.06 -4.89 -28.30
CA ALA A 340 -2.93 -3.92 -27.64
C ALA A 340 -4.00 -4.61 -26.79
N SER A 341 -3.80 -4.64 -25.48
CA SER A 341 -4.81 -5.03 -24.51
C SER A 341 -5.89 -3.94 -24.45
N GLU A 342 -7.15 -4.33 -24.26
CA GLU A 342 -8.27 -3.42 -23.99
C GLU A 342 -7.95 -2.42 -22.87
N ALA A 343 -7.16 -2.84 -21.86
CA ALA A 343 -6.72 -1.99 -20.76
C ALA A 343 -5.76 -0.86 -21.21
N VAL A 344 -4.92 -1.09 -22.22
CA VAL A 344 -4.02 -0.07 -22.80
C VAL A 344 -4.82 0.88 -23.68
N GLN A 345 -5.74 0.35 -24.49
CA GLN A 345 -6.60 1.16 -25.36
C GLN A 345 -7.49 2.10 -24.53
N ALA A 346 -8.10 1.60 -23.46
CA ALA A 346 -8.90 2.40 -22.53
C ALA A 346 -8.13 3.62 -21.98
N ARG A 347 -6.87 3.42 -21.57
CA ARG A 347 -6.02 4.51 -21.04
C ARG A 347 -5.62 5.52 -22.12
N LEU A 348 -5.39 5.07 -23.36
CA LEU A 348 -5.22 5.99 -24.50
C LEU A 348 -6.51 6.77 -24.80
N GLY A 349 -7.67 6.13 -24.69
CA GLY A 349 -8.98 6.76 -24.78
C GLY A 349 -9.18 7.85 -23.72
N LEU A 350 -8.77 7.57 -22.49
CA LEU A 350 -8.80 8.55 -21.39
C LEU A 350 -7.91 9.76 -21.70
N LEU A 351 -6.69 9.55 -22.22
CA LEU A 351 -5.83 10.66 -22.65
C LEU A 351 -6.44 11.45 -23.82
N ARG A 352 -7.15 10.81 -24.74
CA ARG A 352 -7.90 11.49 -25.82
C ARG A 352 -9.05 12.32 -25.28
N LEU A 353 -9.76 11.83 -24.27
CA LEU A 353 -10.82 12.56 -23.58
C LEU A 353 -10.26 13.84 -22.95
N LYS A 354 -9.12 13.75 -22.26
CA LYS A 354 -8.42 14.92 -21.69
C LYS A 354 -7.91 15.90 -22.76
N LYS A 355 -7.72 15.45 -24.00
CA LYS A 355 -7.42 16.30 -25.17
C LYS A 355 -8.67 16.87 -25.86
N GLY A 356 -9.87 16.48 -25.41
CA GLY A 356 -11.16 16.96 -25.93
C GLY A 356 -11.84 16.07 -26.98
N ASP A 357 -11.23 14.93 -27.35
CA ASP A 357 -11.82 13.98 -28.31
C ASP A 357 -12.71 12.95 -27.58
N VAL A 358 -13.93 13.37 -27.25
CA VAL A 358 -14.95 12.55 -26.58
C VAL A 358 -15.38 11.31 -27.40
N PRO A 359 -15.69 11.40 -28.72
CA PRO A 359 -16.11 10.21 -29.47
C PRO A 359 -14.97 9.21 -29.67
N GLY A 360 -13.74 9.69 -29.92
CA GLY A 360 -12.56 8.83 -29.95
C GLY A 360 -12.33 8.12 -28.63
N ALA A 361 -12.50 8.82 -27.50
CA ALA A 361 -12.41 8.23 -26.17
C ALA A 361 -13.48 7.15 -25.91
N ALA A 362 -14.74 7.40 -26.29
CA ALA A 362 -15.82 6.43 -26.13
C ALA A 362 -15.53 5.13 -26.89
N ARG A 363 -14.99 5.24 -28.11
CA ARG A 363 -14.60 4.08 -28.92
C ARG A 363 -13.50 3.24 -28.27
N ASP A 364 -12.50 3.87 -27.66
CA ASP A 364 -11.36 3.17 -27.06
C ASP A 364 -11.70 2.58 -25.67
N LEU A 365 -12.64 3.19 -24.95
CA LEU A 365 -13.06 2.75 -23.60
C LEU A 365 -14.12 1.64 -23.62
N GLN A 366 -14.89 1.50 -24.71
CA GLN A 366 -16.02 0.57 -24.78
C GLN A 366 -15.62 -0.90 -24.54
N GLY A 367 -14.44 -1.31 -25.00
CA GLY A 367 -14.02 -2.72 -24.95
C GLY A 367 -13.69 -3.14 -23.52
N LEU A 368 -13.10 -2.24 -22.74
CA LEU A 368 -12.84 -2.48 -21.32
C LEU A 368 -14.14 -2.60 -20.50
N ALA A 369 -15.23 -1.95 -20.92
CA ALA A 369 -16.50 -1.96 -20.18
C ALA A 369 -17.10 -3.37 -20.05
N GLU A 370 -16.90 -4.24 -21.04
CA GLU A 370 -17.36 -5.64 -20.99
C GLU A 370 -16.30 -6.61 -20.44
N VAL A 371 -15.01 -6.29 -20.59
CA VAL A 371 -13.90 -7.18 -20.17
C VAL A 371 -13.58 -7.03 -18.68
N ASP A 372 -13.43 -5.79 -18.20
CA ASP A 372 -13.02 -5.49 -16.83
C ASP A 372 -13.69 -4.19 -16.33
N ALA A 373 -14.96 -4.32 -15.95
CA ALA A 373 -15.74 -3.23 -15.37
C ALA A 373 -15.10 -2.57 -14.11
N PRO A 374 -14.46 -3.30 -13.16
CA PRO A 374 -13.81 -2.65 -12.03
C PRO A 374 -12.57 -1.82 -12.42
N ASP A 375 -11.73 -2.26 -13.38
CA ASP A 375 -10.62 -1.41 -13.86
C ASP A 375 -11.15 -0.15 -14.55
N LEU A 376 -12.19 -0.27 -15.38
CA LEU A 376 -12.82 0.89 -16.00
C LEU A 376 -13.41 1.84 -14.95
N SER A 377 -14.07 1.32 -13.92
CA SER A 377 -14.63 2.14 -12.83
C SER A 377 -13.53 2.94 -12.12
N CYS A 378 -12.37 2.33 -11.88
CA CYS A 378 -11.21 3.02 -11.31
C CYS A 378 -10.69 4.14 -12.23
N LEU A 379 -10.67 3.91 -13.55
CA LEU A 379 -10.26 4.92 -14.53
C LEU A 379 -11.26 6.09 -14.59
N LEU A 380 -12.56 5.80 -14.51
CA LEU A 380 -13.60 6.83 -14.51
C LEU A 380 -13.47 7.75 -13.29
N HIS A 381 -13.06 7.26 -12.12
CA HIS A 381 -12.79 8.10 -10.94
C HIS A 381 -11.70 9.17 -11.16
N LEU A 382 -10.83 9.01 -12.16
CA LEU A 382 -9.82 10.02 -12.54
C LEU A 382 -10.39 11.15 -13.40
N LEU A 383 -11.64 11.05 -13.84
CA LEU A 383 -12.33 12.05 -14.64
C LEU A 383 -13.18 12.96 -13.77
N GLU A 384 -13.31 14.22 -14.20
CA GLU A 384 -14.27 15.15 -13.60
C GLU A 384 -15.71 14.71 -13.92
N ALA A 385 -16.66 15.10 -13.07
CA ALA A 385 -18.08 14.76 -13.29
C ALA A 385 -18.62 15.27 -14.65
N SER A 386 -18.12 16.41 -15.14
CA SER A 386 -18.46 16.98 -16.44
C SER A 386 -17.97 16.10 -17.60
N GLU A 387 -16.73 15.60 -17.49
CA GLU A 387 -16.12 14.69 -18.46
C GLU A 387 -16.83 13.34 -18.47
N GLN A 388 -17.12 12.78 -17.29
CA GLN A 388 -17.90 11.54 -17.17
C GLN A 388 -19.28 11.68 -17.81
N GLN A 389 -19.97 12.80 -17.59
CA GLN A 389 -21.29 13.04 -18.17
C GLN A 389 -21.23 13.18 -19.70
N SER A 390 -20.24 13.90 -20.23
CA SER A 390 -20.05 14.03 -21.68
C SER A 390 -19.68 12.69 -22.35
N LEU A 391 -18.83 11.89 -21.71
CA LEU A 391 -18.49 10.54 -22.15
C LEU A 391 -19.72 9.63 -22.15
N ALA A 392 -20.51 9.67 -21.08
CA ALA A 392 -21.72 8.85 -20.97
C ALA A 392 -22.75 9.21 -22.05
N GLN A 393 -22.92 10.51 -22.34
CA GLN A 393 -23.80 10.99 -23.42
C GLN A 393 -23.31 10.57 -24.80
N ALA A 394 -22.01 10.71 -25.09
CA ALA A 394 -21.44 10.29 -26.37
C ALA A 394 -21.57 8.77 -26.58
N ALA A 395 -21.30 7.97 -25.54
CA ALA A 395 -21.47 6.53 -25.58
C ALA A 395 -22.94 6.13 -25.79
N ALA A 396 -23.89 6.79 -25.11
CA ALA A 396 -25.31 6.52 -25.30
C ALA A 396 -25.80 6.87 -26.71
N GLN A 397 -25.30 7.96 -27.30
CA GLN A 397 -25.61 8.35 -28.68
C GLN A 397 -25.06 7.34 -29.70
N GLU A 398 -23.79 6.94 -29.58
CA GLU A 398 -23.21 5.92 -30.46
C GLU A 398 -23.95 4.59 -30.31
N ALA A 399 -24.29 4.18 -29.09
CA ALA A 399 -25.10 2.99 -28.83
C ALA A 399 -26.47 3.06 -29.52
N SER A 400 -27.21 4.17 -29.40
CA SER A 400 -28.52 4.30 -30.07
C SER A 400 -28.41 4.20 -31.58
N THR A 401 -27.39 4.84 -32.18
CA THR A 401 -27.18 4.76 -33.64
C THR A 401 -26.85 3.34 -34.11
N LEU A 402 -26.14 2.56 -33.28
CA LEU A 402 -25.81 1.17 -33.59
C LEU A 402 -27.01 0.23 -33.42
N LEU A 403 -27.90 0.49 -32.47
CA LEU A 403 -29.16 -0.25 -32.33
C LEU A 403 -30.11 0.03 -33.49
N ASP A 404 -30.27 1.30 -33.90
CA ASP A 404 -31.11 1.67 -35.04
C ASP A 404 -30.62 1.05 -36.36
N THR A 405 -29.32 0.79 -36.47
CA THR A 405 -28.71 0.11 -37.63
C THR A 405 -28.68 -1.41 -37.50
N GLY A 406 -29.24 -1.98 -36.42
CA GLY A 406 -29.36 -3.42 -36.19
C GLY A 406 -28.04 -4.12 -35.84
N GLN A 407 -27.11 -3.41 -35.17
CA GLN A 407 -25.81 -3.95 -34.74
C GLN A 407 -25.67 -4.01 -33.21
N PRO A 408 -26.54 -4.76 -32.50
CA PRO A 408 -26.56 -4.76 -31.03
C PRO A 408 -25.26 -5.28 -30.39
N GLY A 409 -24.55 -6.21 -31.05
CA GLY A 409 -23.28 -6.72 -30.54
C GLY A 409 -22.18 -5.67 -30.44
N ARG A 410 -22.19 -4.66 -31.32
CA ARG A 410 -21.27 -3.52 -31.25
C ARG A 410 -21.78 -2.43 -30.31
N ALA A 411 -23.09 -2.29 -30.18
CA ALA A 411 -23.72 -1.33 -29.27
C ALA A 411 -23.47 -1.67 -27.79
N LEU A 412 -23.31 -2.95 -27.44
CA LEU A 412 -23.22 -3.41 -26.06
C LEU A 412 -22.09 -2.74 -25.26
N GLY A 413 -20.88 -2.65 -25.83
CA GLY A 413 -19.74 -1.99 -25.18
C GLY A 413 -20.01 -0.52 -24.85
N TYR A 414 -20.61 0.20 -25.79
CA TYR A 414 -21.04 1.59 -25.60
C TYR A 414 -22.17 1.72 -24.57
N CYS A 415 -23.14 0.79 -24.57
CA CYS A 415 -24.21 0.76 -23.57
C CYS A 415 -23.63 0.60 -22.16
N SER A 416 -22.71 -0.36 -21.96
CA SER A 416 -22.07 -0.57 -20.66
C SER A 416 -21.19 0.59 -20.23
N LEU A 417 -20.44 1.19 -21.16
CA LEU A 417 -19.68 2.41 -20.88
C LEU A 417 -20.59 3.54 -20.41
N SER A 418 -21.74 3.75 -21.07
CA SER A 418 -22.70 4.80 -20.70
C SER A 418 -23.29 4.58 -19.30
N VAL A 419 -23.53 3.32 -18.90
CA VAL A 419 -24.04 2.98 -17.56
C VAL A 419 -22.98 3.27 -16.49
N LEU A 420 -21.73 2.85 -16.73
CA LEU A 420 -20.63 3.02 -15.78
C LEU A 420 -20.23 4.50 -15.63
N ALA A 421 -20.12 5.25 -16.72
CA ALA A 421 -19.79 6.68 -16.68
C ALA A 421 -20.97 7.55 -16.20
N GLY A 422 -22.21 7.12 -16.45
CA GLY A 422 -23.42 7.86 -16.08
C GLY A 422 -23.97 7.55 -14.69
N GLY A 423 -23.21 6.85 -13.85
CA GLY A 423 -23.61 6.54 -12.45
C GLY A 423 -24.90 5.74 -12.33
N GLY A 424 -25.20 4.86 -13.29
CA GLY A 424 -26.42 4.05 -13.25
C GLY A 424 -27.71 4.77 -13.62
N SER A 425 -27.64 5.91 -14.33
CA SER A 425 -28.85 6.62 -14.74
C SER A 425 -29.90 5.70 -15.41
N ALA A 426 -31.17 5.87 -15.04
CA ALA A 426 -32.25 5.03 -15.55
C ALA A 426 -32.34 5.00 -17.08
N SER A 427 -31.97 6.08 -17.77
CA SER A 427 -31.91 6.14 -19.23
C SER A 427 -30.85 5.20 -19.81
N HIS A 428 -29.65 5.15 -19.23
CA HIS A 428 -28.57 4.30 -19.73
C HIS A 428 -28.84 2.83 -19.42
N LEU A 429 -29.40 2.52 -18.25
CA LEU A 429 -29.82 1.16 -17.89
C LEU A 429 -30.89 0.63 -18.84
N ARG A 430 -31.89 1.45 -19.19
CA ARG A 430 -32.89 1.08 -20.20
C ARG A 430 -32.27 0.81 -21.57
N LEU A 431 -31.36 1.67 -22.02
CA LEU A 431 -30.66 1.49 -23.31
C LEU A 431 -29.83 0.19 -23.35
N ARG A 432 -29.16 -0.16 -22.25
CA ARG A 432 -28.45 -1.43 -22.16
C ARG A 432 -29.40 -2.63 -22.10
N ALA A 433 -30.51 -2.51 -21.38
CA ALA A 433 -31.53 -3.56 -21.30
C ALA A 433 -32.15 -3.85 -22.68
N THR A 434 -32.41 -2.84 -23.51
CA THR A 434 -32.90 -3.05 -24.88
C THR A 434 -31.85 -3.74 -25.76
N CYS A 435 -30.59 -3.31 -25.69
CA CYS A 435 -29.48 -3.95 -26.40
C CYS A 435 -29.32 -5.43 -26.01
N LEU A 436 -29.32 -5.73 -24.71
CA LEU A 436 -29.23 -7.09 -24.18
C LEU A 436 -30.43 -7.96 -24.56
N ALA A 437 -31.63 -7.38 -24.64
CA ALA A 437 -32.82 -8.07 -25.10
C ALA A 437 -32.70 -8.52 -26.57
N GLU A 438 -32.16 -7.68 -27.45
CA GLU A 438 -31.87 -8.05 -28.85
C GLU A 438 -30.79 -9.13 -28.96
N LEU A 439 -29.80 -9.13 -28.07
CA LEU A 439 -28.76 -10.16 -27.96
C LEU A 439 -29.24 -11.45 -27.27
N ARG A 440 -30.48 -11.49 -26.78
CA ARG A 440 -31.08 -12.60 -26.03
C ARG A 440 -30.41 -12.89 -24.68
N GLU A 441 -29.71 -11.92 -24.10
CA GLU A 441 -29.14 -12.00 -22.75
C GLU A 441 -30.16 -11.54 -21.69
N PHE A 442 -31.33 -12.18 -21.67
CA PHE A 442 -32.50 -11.73 -20.91
C PHE A 442 -32.24 -11.58 -19.40
N GLY A 443 -31.38 -12.42 -18.82
CA GLY A 443 -31.04 -12.35 -17.39
C GLY A 443 -30.19 -11.13 -16.99
N ARG A 444 -29.37 -10.59 -17.90
CA ARG A 444 -28.66 -9.30 -17.65
C ARG A 444 -29.62 -8.13 -17.87
N ALA A 445 -30.43 -8.19 -18.92
CA ALA A 445 -31.43 -7.16 -19.22
C ALA A 445 -32.42 -6.98 -18.05
N LEU A 446 -32.87 -8.08 -17.44
CA LEU A 446 -33.75 -8.05 -16.27
C LEU A 446 -33.11 -7.39 -15.07
N ARG A 447 -31.83 -7.69 -14.78
CA ARG A 447 -31.11 -7.07 -13.66
C ARG A 447 -31.02 -5.55 -13.81
N ASP A 448 -30.72 -5.06 -15.02
CA ASP A 448 -30.67 -3.63 -15.29
C ASP A 448 -32.04 -2.96 -15.09
N LEU A 449 -33.10 -3.63 -15.55
CA LEU A 449 -34.47 -3.14 -15.45
C LEU A 449 -34.99 -3.17 -14.00
N ASP A 450 -34.63 -4.18 -13.23
CA ASP A 450 -34.96 -4.28 -11.80
C ASP A 450 -34.31 -3.14 -11.01
N CYS A 451 -33.06 -2.78 -11.32
CA CYS A 451 -32.39 -1.60 -10.75
C CYS A 451 -33.18 -0.31 -11.04
N VAL A 452 -33.62 -0.11 -12.28
CA VAL A 452 -34.45 1.04 -12.68
C VAL A 452 -35.76 1.11 -11.88
N LEU A 453 -36.43 -0.03 -11.70
CA LEU A 453 -37.71 -0.11 -11.00
C LEU A 453 -37.59 0.10 -9.48
N GLN A 454 -36.45 -0.24 -8.89
CA GLN A 454 -36.13 -0.01 -7.47
C GLN A 454 -35.82 1.46 -7.18
N GLU A 455 -35.04 2.13 -8.04
CA GLU A 455 -34.68 3.55 -7.85
C GLU A 455 -35.86 4.50 -8.10
N ALA A 456 -36.76 4.16 -9.01
CA ALA A 456 -37.92 4.97 -9.37
C ALA A 456 -39.07 4.96 -8.33
N ALA A 457 -38.77 4.75 -7.04
CA ALA A 457 -39.77 4.67 -5.97
C ALA A 457 -40.47 6.01 -5.63
N GLY A 458 -39.97 7.14 -6.13
CA GLY A 458 -40.66 8.45 -6.07
C GLY A 458 -41.69 8.66 -7.19
N ASP A 459 -42.45 9.77 -7.12
CA ASP A 459 -43.48 10.23 -8.10
C ASP A 459 -42.90 10.58 -9.50
N GLY A 460 -42.00 9.78 -10.05
CA GLY A 460 -41.51 9.92 -11.43
C GLY A 460 -42.57 9.57 -12.47
N ASP A 461 -42.30 9.88 -13.74
CA ASP A 461 -43.17 9.64 -14.91
C ASP A 461 -43.83 8.24 -14.88
N LEU A 462 -45.06 8.17 -14.35
CA LEU A 462 -45.90 6.95 -14.30
C LEU A 462 -46.01 6.23 -15.66
N PRO A 463 -46.08 6.94 -16.81
CA PRO A 463 -46.06 6.32 -18.15
C PRO A 463 -44.81 5.47 -18.41
N ARG A 464 -43.61 6.02 -18.15
CA ARG A 464 -42.34 5.35 -18.40
C ARG A 464 -42.17 4.13 -17.50
N ARG A 465 -42.63 4.25 -16.25
CA ARG A 465 -42.60 3.14 -15.30
C ARG A 465 -43.52 1.99 -15.73
N ALA A 466 -44.69 2.29 -16.29
CA ALA A 466 -45.55 1.27 -16.86
C ALA A 466 -44.91 0.58 -18.07
N GLU A 467 -44.20 1.31 -18.93
CA GLU A 467 -43.41 0.74 -20.01
C GLU A 467 -42.27 -0.15 -19.49
N ASP A 468 -41.56 0.26 -18.45
CA ASP A 468 -40.53 -0.54 -17.79
C ASP A 468 -41.11 -1.88 -17.28
N PHE A 469 -42.26 -1.86 -16.60
CA PHE A 469 -42.94 -3.10 -16.17
C PHE A 469 -43.40 -3.97 -17.34
N CYS A 470 -43.85 -3.38 -18.45
CA CYS A 470 -44.16 -4.12 -19.67
C CYS A 470 -42.90 -4.78 -20.27
N CYS A 471 -41.76 -4.07 -20.28
CA CYS A 471 -40.47 -4.63 -20.68
C CYS A 471 -40.07 -5.80 -19.76
N GLN A 472 -40.22 -5.65 -18.45
CA GLN A 472 -39.89 -6.67 -17.46
C GLN A 472 -40.68 -7.94 -17.70
N GLY A 473 -42.00 -7.81 -17.90
CA GLY A 473 -42.85 -8.95 -18.19
C GLY A 473 -42.48 -9.66 -19.49
N ARG A 474 -42.11 -8.93 -20.55
CA ARG A 474 -41.62 -9.55 -21.81
C ARG A 474 -40.31 -10.33 -21.63
N LEU A 475 -39.39 -9.79 -20.84
CA LEU A 475 -38.13 -10.47 -20.55
C LEU A 475 -38.35 -11.72 -19.70
N LEU A 476 -39.24 -11.67 -18.70
CA LEU A 476 -39.61 -12.82 -17.87
C LEU A 476 -40.28 -13.93 -18.68
N LEU A 477 -41.18 -13.57 -19.62
CA LEU A 477 -41.73 -14.55 -20.57
C LEU A 477 -40.63 -15.21 -21.41
N SER A 478 -39.62 -14.44 -21.84
CA SER A 478 -38.50 -14.96 -22.62
C SER A 478 -37.61 -15.93 -21.80
N LEU A 479 -37.61 -15.79 -20.48
CA LEU A 479 -36.97 -16.73 -19.54
C LEU A 479 -37.88 -17.91 -19.12
N GLY A 480 -39.16 -17.89 -19.48
CA GLY A 480 -40.15 -18.90 -19.09
C GLY A 480 -40.80 -18.69 -17.72
N ASP A 481 -40.60 -17.53 -17.08
CA ASP A 481 -41.27 -17.17 -15.82
C ASP A 481 -42.63 -16.51 -16.09
N GLU A 482 -43.65 -17.35 -16.28
CA GLU A 482 -45.02 -16.93 -16.54
C GLU A 482 -45.67 -16.19 -15.35
N ALA A 483 -45.32 -16.57 -14.12
CA ALA A 483 -45.88 -15.99 -12.90
C ALA A 483 -45.29 -14.60 -12.61
N GLY A 484 -43.98 -14.44 -12.75
CA GLY A 484 -43.32 -13.14 -12.66
C GLY A 484 -43.80 -12.18 -13.75
N ALA A 485 -43.94 -12.67 -14.99
CA ALA A 485 -44.40 -11.86 -16.10
C ALA A 485 -45.82 -11.31 -15.91
N THR A 486 -46.75 -12.16 -15.46
CA THR A 486 -48.12 -11.75 -15.16
C THR A 486 -48.20 -10.75 -14.02
N GLY A 487 -47.35 -10.90 -12.99
CA GLY A 487 -47.17 -9.91 -11.93
C GLY A 487 -46.72 -8.55 -12.46
N ALA A 488 -45.68 -8.51 -13.31
CA ALA A 488 -45.18 -7.28 -13.91
C ALA A 488 -46.24 -6.59 -14.79
N PHE A 489 -46.95 -7.35 -15.64
CA PHE A 489 -48.03 -6.80 -16.46
C PHE A 489 -49.20 -6.26 -15.63
N ALA A 490 -49.55 -6.91 -14.52
CA ALA A 490 -50.58 -6.40 -13.60
C ALA A 490 -50.19 -5.04 -13.02
N GLN A 491 -48.91 -4.87 -12.66
CA GLN A 491 -48.39 -3.60 -12.14
C GLN A 491 -48.38 -2.51 -13.22
N ALA A 492 -47.98 -2.82 -14.45
CA ALA A 492 -48.05 -1.89 -15.58
C ALA A 492 -49.48 -1.37 -15.81
N LEU A 493 -50.47 -2.27 -15.84
CA LEU A 493 -51.89 -1.94 -16.02
C LEU A 493 -52.45 -1.08 -14.88
N LYS A 494 -51.95 -1.28 -13.65
CA LYS A 494 -52.35 -0.49 -12.47
C LYS A 494 -51.82 0.95 -12.56
N LEU A 495 -50.61 1.14 -13.10
CA LEU A 495 -49.96 2.46 -13.20
C LEU A 495 -50.49 3.27 -14.39
N ALA A 496 -50.52 2.70 -15.59
CA ALA A 496 -50.97 3.38 -16.80
C ALA A 496 -51.71 2.40 -17.74
N PRO A 497 -53.04 2.25 -17.60
CA PRO A 497 -53.79 1.19 -18.27
C PRO A 497 -53.81 1.32 -19.80
N THR A 498 -53.93 2.53 -20.34
CA THR A 498 -54.01 2.75 -21.80
C THR A 498 -52.70 2.45 -22.52
N LEU A 499 -51.56 2.87 -21.95
CA LEU A 499 -50.24 2.61 -22.49
C LEU A 499 -49.86 1.13 -22.36
N ALA A 500 -50.09 0.54 -21.19
CA ALA A 500 -49.84 -0.87 -20.96
C ALA A 500 -50.69 -1.74 -21.91
N GLN A 501 -51.96 -1.40 -22.12
CA GLN A 501 -52.80 -2.09 -23.11
C GLN A 501 -52.18 -2.04 -24.51
N ASN A 502 -51.80 -0.87 -25.01
CA ASN A 502 -51.20 -0.74 -26.34
C ASN A 502 -49.93 -1.58 -26.46
N SER A 503 -49.03 -1.53 -25.47
CA SER A 503 -47.78 -2.31 -25.48
C SER A 503 -48.03 -3.82 -25.44
N LEU A 504 -48.97 -4.29 -24.60
CA LEU A 504 -49.33 -5.71 -24.49
C LEU A 504 -50.05 -6.24 -25.73
N CYS A 505 -50.76 -5.36 -26.46
CA CYS A 505 -51.39 -5.72 -27.72
C CYS A 505 -50.37 -6.02 -28.82
N GLU A 506 -49.24 -5.31 -28.84
CA GLU A 506 -48.17 -5.51 -29.81
C GLU A 506 -47.33 -6.74 -29.48
N GLN A 507 -46.87 -6.86 -28.22
CA GLN A 507 -46.10 -8.01 -27.74
C GLN A 507 -46.38 -8.24 -26.25
N PRO A 508 -46.83 -9.43 -25.81
CA PRO A 508 -46.90 -10.71 -26.54
C PRO A 508 -48.21 -10.93 -27.34
N GLY A 509 -49.18 -10.03 -27.24
CA GLY A 509 -50.49 -10.11 -27.92
C GLY A 509 -51.66 -10.20 -26.94
N ARG A 510 -52.86 -9.77 -27.37
CA ARG A 510 -54.07 -9.71 -26.50
C ARG A 510 -54.47 -11.07 -25.92
N ASP A 511 -54.64 -12.06 -26.80
CA ASP A 511 -55.06 -13.41 -26.42
C ASP A 511 -54.08 -14.14 -25.49
N PRO A 512 -52.76 -14.21 -25.78
CA PRO A 512 -51.81 -14.86 -24.87
C PRO A 512 -51.75 -14.14 -23.52
N THR A 513 -51.76 -12.80 -23.49
CA THR A 513 -51.76 -12.05 -22.23
C THR A 513 -53.02 -12.32 -21.40
N ALA A 514 -54.20 -12.34 -22.03
CA ALA A 514 -55.46 -12.66 -21.36
C ALA A 514 -55.52 -14.12 -20.86
N HIS A 515 -54.92 -15.05 -21.58
CA HIS A 515 -54.79 -16.45 -21.16
C HIS A 515 -53.90 -16.58 -19.92
N MET A 516 -52.78 -15.87 -19.89
CA MET A 516 -51.85 -15.85 -18.77
C MET A 516 -52.51 -15.33 -17.48
N PHE A 517 -53.29 -14.24 -17.56
CA PHE A 517 -54.09 -13.75 -16.44
C PHE A 517 -55.17 -14.73 -16.00
N LEU A 518 -55.75 -15.51 -16.92
CA LEU A 518 -56.73 -16.55 -16.59
C LEU A 518 -56.08 -17.70 -15.81
N LEU A 519 -54.88 -18.13 -16.19
CA LEU A 519 -54.13 -19.17 -15.49
C LEU A 519 -53.76 -18.71 -14.09
N LEU A 520 -53.15 -17.53 -13.94
CA LEU A 520 -52.80 -16.98 -12.63
C LEU A 520 -54.03 -16.83 -11.73
N GLY A 521 -55.13 -16.29 -12.27
CA GLY A 521 -56.37 -16.15 -11.50
C GLY A 521 -57.01 -17.48 -11.08
N ARG A 522 -56.77 -18.58 -11.80
CA ARG A 522 -57.19 -19.93 -11.38
C ARG A 522 -56.28 -20.49 -10.30
N CYS A 523 -54.96 -20.39 -10.46
CA CYS A 523 -53.99 -20.85 -9.47
C CYS A 523 -54.21 -20.13 -8.12
N CYS A 524 -54.37 -18.80 -8.11
CA CYS A 524 -54.67 -18.05 -6.90
C CYS A 524 -55.98 -18.47 -6.24
N LEU A 525 -56.99 -18.90 -7.02
CA LEU A 525 -58.26 -19.38 -6.49
C LEU A 525 -58.13 -20.78 -5.87
N GLU A 526 -57.31 -21.66 -6.45
CA GLU A 526 -56.94 -22.97 -5.87
C GLU A 526 -56.16 -22.80 -4.56
N GLU A 527 -55.29 -21.78 -4.48
CA GLU A 527 -54.53 -21.40 -3.28
C GLU A 527 -55.33 -20.59 -2.25
N GLN A 528 -56.64 -20.37 -2.44
CA GLN A 528 -57.52 -19.55 -1.58
C GLN A 528 -57.13 -18.06 -1.46
N ARG A 529 -56.29 -17.55 -2.36
CA ARG A 529 -55.88 -16.13 -2.45
C ARG A 529 -56.89 -15.33 -3.28
N HIS A 530 -58.10 -15.16 -2.73
CA HIS A 530 -59.24 -14.58 -3.46
C HIS A 530 -59.05 -13.13 -3.92
N ALA A 531 -58.34 -12.30 -3.16
CA ALA A 531 -58.07 -10.90 -3.54
C ALA A 531 -57.17 -10.80 -4.77
N GLU A 532 -56.13 -11.63 -4.85
CA GLU A 532 -55.20 -11.65 -5.97
C GLU A 532 -55.83 -12.26 -7.22
N ALA A 533 -56.63 -13.32 -7.05
CA ALA A 533 -57.44 -13.90 -8.13
C ALA A 533 -58.42 -12.86 -8.72
N TRP A 534 -59.00 -12.00 -7.88
CA TRP A 534 -59.85 -10.90 -8.33
C TRP A 534 -59.06 -9.89 -9.17
N THR A 535 -57.93 -9.41 -8.66
CA THR A 535 -57.10 -8.42 -9.37
C THR A 535 -56.59 -8.96 -10.71
N ALA A 536 -56.17 -10.23 -10.76
CA ALA A 536 -55.72 -10.86 -12.01
C ALA A 536 -56.85 -10.96 -13.04
N ALA A 537 -58.07 -11.30 -12.60
CA ALA A 537 -59.24 -11.34 -13.47
C ALA A 537 -59.63 -9.93 -13.98
N GLU A 538 -59.47 -8.89 -13.16
CA GLU A 538 -59.69 -7.50 -13.58
C GLU A 538 -58.63 -7.01 -14.56
N SER A 539 -57.36 -7.22 -14.27
CA SER A 539 -56.25 -6.89 -15.17
C SER A 539 -56.36 -7.62 -16.52
N GLY A 540 -56.73 -8.90 -16.52
CA GLY A 540 -56.96 -9.64 -17.77
C GLY A 540 -58.13 -9.08 -18.59
N LEU A 541 -59.21 -8.64 -17.95
CA LEU A 541 -60.36 -8.02 -18.64
C LEU A 541 -60.06 -6.61 -19.15
N LEU A 542 -59.09 -5.91 -18.56
CA LEU A 542 -58.58 -4.65 -19.10
C LEU A 542 -57.82 -4.86 -20.42
N VAL A 543 -57.19 -6.02 -20.62
CA VAL A 543 -56.47 -6.35 -21.86
C VAL A 543 -57.40 -6.91 -22.94
N ASP A 544 -58.28 -7.85 -22.60
CA ASP A 544 -59.35 -8.35 -23.48
C ASP A 544 -60.72 -8.31 -22.79
N PRO A 545 -61.53 -7.28 -23.06
CA PRO A 545 -62.88 -7.14 -22.50
C PRO A 545 -63.85 -8.26 -22.93
N ASN A 546 -63.56 -8.99 -24.00
CA ASN A 546 -64.44 -10.01 -24.57
C ASN A 546 -64.08 -11.44 -24.15
N HIS A 547 -62.98 -11.63 -23.40
CA HIS A 547 -62.51 -12.94 -23.00
C HIS A 547 -63.52 -13.70 -22.11
N ARG A 548 -64.15 -14.75 -22.67
CA ARG A 548 -65.22 -15.52 -22.00
C ARG A 548 -64.73 -16.21 -20.73
N GLY A 549 -63.47 -16.69 -20.71
CA GLY A 549 -62.90 -17.40 -19.57
C GLY A 549 -62.72 -16.51 -18.33
N LEU A 550 -62.27 -15.27 -18.52
CA LEU A 550 -62.06 -14.32 -17.43
C LEU A 550 -63.38 -13.83 -16.84
N LYS A 551 -64.41 -13.60 -17.68
CA LYS A 551 -65.77 -13.28 -17.20
C LYS A 551 -66.35 -14.37 -16.31
N ARG A 552 -66.14 -15.65 -16.67
CA ARG A 552 -66.58 -16.80 -15.86
C ARG A 552 -65.81 -16.89 -14.55
N LEU A 553 -64.49 -16.68 -14.57
CA LEU A 553 -63.65 -16.68 -13.37
C LEU A 553 -64.09 -15.58 -12.40
N LYS A 554 -64.30 -14.35 -12.87
CA LYS A 554 -64.79 -13.22 -12.07
C LYS A 554 -66.15 -13.50 -11.43
N ALA A 555 -67.07 -14.14 -12.15
CA ALA A 555 -68.38 -14.55 -11.62
C ALA A 555 -68.27 -15.65 -10.55
N ARG A 556 -67.31 -16.58 -10.70
CA ARG A 556 -67.03 -17.63 -9.71
C ARG A 556 -66.45 -17.06 -8.41
N ILE A 557 -65.46 -16.16 -8.51
CA ILE A 557 -64.89 -15.46 -7.34
C ILE A 557 -65.98 -14.73 -6.56
N ARG A 558 -66.91 -14.04 -7.24
CA ARG A 558 -68.06 -13.38 -6.57
C ARG A 558 -68.94 -14.35 -5.80
N ARG A 559 -69.22 -15.54 -6.36
CA ARG A 559 -70.07 -16.55 -5.72
C ARG A 559 -69.42 -17.17 -4.50
N GLU A 560 -68.11 -17.43 -4.57
CA GLU A 560 -67.32 -17.95 -3.45
C GLU A 560 -67.16 -16.88 -2.35
N ALA A 561 -66.95 -15.61 -2.72
CA ALA A 561 -66.95 -14.49 -1.78
C ALA A 561 -68.32 -14.26 -1.11
N SER A 562 -69.43 -14.49 -1.82
CA SER A 562 -70.79 -14.34 -1.28
C SER A 562 -71.28 -15.54 -0.46
N SER A 563 -70.58 -16.69 -0.50
CA SER A 563 -70.97 -17.93 0.19
C SER A 563 -70.27 -18.17 1.53
N GLY A 564 -69.40 -17.26 1.98
CA GLY A 564 -69.03 -17.14 3.40
C GLY A 564 -68.08 -18.19 3.98
N CYS A 565 -66.90 -18.36 3.39
CA CYS A 565 -65.76 -19.00 4.06
C CYS A 565 -64.57 -18.02 4.16
N TRP A 566 -64.68 -17.01 5.02
CA TRP A 566 -63.52 -16.35 5.62
C TRP A 566 -63.17 -17.14 6.89
N LEU A 567 -62.34 -18.18 6.77
CA LEU A 567 -61.66 -18.75 7.93
C LEU A 567 -60.39 -17.92 8.13
N GLN A 568 -60.35 -17.22 9.26
CA GLN A 568 -59.23 -16.45 9.80
C GLN A 568 -58.00 -17.30 10.06
#